data_AF-A0A1Y5PRJ2-F1
#
_entry.id   AF-A0A1Y5PRJ2-F1
#
_cell.length_a   1.000
_cell.length_b   1.000
_cell.length_c   1.000
_cell.angle_alpha   90.00
_cell.angle_beta   90.00
_cell.angle_gamma   90.00
#
_symmetry.space_group_name_H-M   'P 1'
#
loop_
_entity.id
_entity.type
_entity.pdbx_description
1 polymer ?
#
loop_
_entity_poly.entity_id
_entity_poly.type
_entity_poly.pdbx_seq_one_letter_code
_entity_poly.pdbx_strand_id
1 'polypeptide(L)' 'MTTLFCGIDWGEARHDVAIIDETGKVLARDKITADAAGFTQLLTTVQT' A
#
# COMPACT_ATOMS: atom_id res chain seq x y z
N MET A 1 -17.79 10.77 1.62
CA MET A 1 -16.41 10.46 1.20
C MET A 1 -15.92 9.35 2.11
N THR A 2 -15.51 8.22 1.55
CA THR A 2 -14.94 7.10 2.32
C THR A 2 -13.51 7.44 2.66
N THR A 3 -13.12 7.26 3.93
CA THR A 3 -11.73 7.42 4.35
C THR A 3 -10.97 6.15 4.04
N LEU A 4 -9.84 6.29 3.36
CA LEU A 4 -8.94 5.18 3.06
C LEU A 4 -7.70 5.27 3.94
N PHE A 5 -7.19 4.12 4.35
CA PHE A 5 -5.97 3.99 5.14
C PHE A 5 -4.98 3.10 4.39
N CYS A 6 -3.71 3.48 4.40
CA CYS A 6 -2.61 2.70 3.84
C CYS A 6 -1.76 2.14 4.98
N GLY A 7 -1.78 0.83 5.16
CA GLY A 7 -0.87 0.11 6.05
C GLY A 7 0.35 -0.36 5.27
N ILE A 8 1.54 -0.11 5.82
CA ILE A 8 2.82 -0.56 5.25
C ILE A 8 3.57 -1.35 6.31
N ASP A 9 3.87 -2.61 6.02
CA ASP A 9 4.80 -3.43 6.79
C ASP A 9 6.18 -3.38 6.14
N TRP A 10 7.15 -2.84 6.86
CA TRP A 10 8.45 -2.45 6.32
C TRP A 10 9.51 -3.52 6.59
N GLY A 11 9.75 -4.40 5.62
CA GLY A 11 10.94 -5.27 5.58
C GLY A 11 12.17 -4.59 4.97
N GLU A 12 13.32 -5.27 4.99
CA GLU A 12 14.59 -4.68 4.51
C GLU A 12 14.63 -4.46 2.99
N ALA A 13 14.32 -5.49 2.19
CA ALA A 13 14.32 -5.43 0.73
C ALA A 13 12.92 -5.36 0.10
N ARG A 14 11.88 -5.67 0.88
CA ARG A 14 10.48 -5.76 0.42
C ARG A 14 9.53 -5.26 1.49
N HIS A 15 8.43 -4.65 1.06
CA HIS A 15 7.37 -4.16 1.95
C HIS A 15 6.03 -4.73 1.50
N ASP A 16 5.19 -5.05 2.48
CA ASP A 16 3.79 -5.40 2.26
C ASP A 16 2.93 -4.14 2.42
N VAL A 17 2.02 -3.92 1.48
CA VAL A 17 1.12 -2.76 1.46
C VAL A 17 -0.31 -3.25 1.46
N ALA A 18 -1.18 -2.59 2.23
CA ALA A 18 -2.62 -2.81 2.20
C ALA A 18 -3.38 -1.49 2.26
N ILE A 19 -4.37 -1.33 1.37
CA ILE A 19 -5.35 -0.26 1.44
C ILE A 19 -6.62 -0.79 2.07
N ILE A 20 -7.12 -0.12 3.09
CA ILE A 20 -8.38 -0.46 3.76
C ILE A 20 -9.35 0.72 3.80
N ASP A 21 -10.64 0.44 3.85
CA ASP A 21 -11.65 1.44 4.21
C ASP A 21 -11.84 1.54 5.74
N GLU A 22 -12.67 2.49 6.17
CA GLU A 22 -13.05 2.72 7.57
C GLU A 22 -13.72 1.54 8.28
N THR A 23 -14.22 0.54 7.55
CA THR A 23 -14.79 -0.69 8.11
C THR A 23 -13.72 -1.78 8.31
N GLY A 24 -12.49 -1.52 7.89
CA GLY A 24 -11.39 -2.48 7.89
C GLY A 24 -11.40 -3.43 6.68
N LYS A 25 -12.25 -3.19 5.68
CA LYS A 25 -12.25 -4.00 4.46
C LYS A 25 -11.00 -3.68 3.65
N VAL A 26 -10.30 -4.74 3.23
CA VAL A 26 -9.14 -4.62 2.34
C VAL A 26 -9.60 -4.37 0.91
N LEU A 27 -9.12 -3.28 0.33
CA LEU A 27 -9.42 -2.85 -1.04
C LEU A 27 -8.30 -3.22 -2.01
N ALA A 28 -7.03 -3.17 -1.56
CA ALA A 28 -5.88 -3.54 -2.36
C ALA A 28 -4.76 -4.12 -1.48
N ARG A 29 -3.92 -4.97 -2.08
CA ARG A 29 -2.68 -5.47 -1.47
C ARG A 29 -1.58 -5.51 -2.52
N ASP A 30 -0.39 -5.10 -2.12
CA ASP A 30 0.80 -5.15 -2.96
C ASP A 30 2.03 -5.57 -2.17
N LYS A 31 3.02 -6.11 -2.89
CA LYS A 31 4.39 -6.29 -2.39
C LYS A 31 5.32 -5.47 -3.24
N ILE A 32 6.02 -4.53 -2.62
CA ILE A 32 6.92 -3.59 -3.31
C ILE A 32 8.37 -3.84 -2.89
N THR A 33 9.31 -3.49 -3.76
CA THR A 33 10.75 -3.47 -3.46
C THR A 33 11.14 -2.19 -2.73
N ALA A 34 12.21 -2.25 -1.94
CA ALA A 34 12.80 -1.10 -1.25
C ALA A 34 13.64 -0.23 -2.21
N ASP A 35 13.06 0.17 -3.34
CA ASP A 35 13.71 1.00 -4.37
C ASP A 35 12.70 1.97 -5.03
N ALA A 36 13.18 2.78 -5.96
CA ALA A 36 12.34 3.77 -6.65
C ALA A 36 11.21 3.12 -7.48
N ALA A 37 11.40 1.90 -7.97
CA ALA A 37 10.36 1.18 -8.70
C ALA A 37 9.22 0.78 -7.75
N GLY A 38 9.57 0.24 -6.58
CA GLY A 38 8.59 -0.10 -5.54
C GLY A 38 7.85 1.13 -5.01
N PHE A 39 8.54 2.28 -4.85
CA PHE A 39 7.88 3.53 -4.48
C PHE A 39 6.90 4.03 -5.56
N THR A 40 7.27 3.91 -6.83
CA THR A 40 6.37 4.27 -7.95
C THR A 40 5.12 3.39 -7.97
N GLN A 41 5.27 2.09 -7.69
CA GLN A 41 4.14 1.17 -7.53
C GLN A 41 3.25 1.61 -6.37
N LEU A 42 3.81 1.93 -5.19
CA LEU A 42 3.05 2.42 -4.05
C LEU A 42 2.21 3.66 -4.40
N LEU A 43 2.80 4.65 -5.08
CA LEU A 43 2.08 5.85 -5.50
C LEU A 43 0.90 5.51 -6.42
N THR A 44 1.08 4.55 -7.32
CA THR A 44 -0.01 4.06 -8.18
C THR A 44 -1.12 3.44 -7.33
N THR A 45 -0.78 2.56 -6.40
CA THR A 45 -1.73 1.85 -5.52
C THR A 45 -2.54 2.79 -4.62
N VAL A 46 -1.93 3.86 -4.09
CA VAL A 46 -2.64 4.80 -3.17
C VAL A 46 -3.43 5.90 -3.88
N GLN A 47 -3.22 6.09 -5.18
CA GLN A 47 -3.89 7.11 -6.00
C GLN A 47 -5.09 6.57 -6.78
N THR A 48 -5.37 5.27 -6.70
CA THR A 48 -6.53 4.64 -7.33
C THR A 48 -7.75 4.69 -6.41
#